data_AF-A0AAA9TJK5-F1
#
_entry.id   AF-A0AAA9TJK5-F1
#
_cell.length_a   1.000
_cell.length_b   1.000
_cell.length_c   1.000
_cell.angle_alpha   90.00
_cell.angle_beta   90.00
_cell.angle_gamma   90.00
#
_symmetry.space_group_name_H-M   'P 1'
#
loop_
_entity.id
_entity.type
_entity.pdbx_description
1 polymer ?
#
loop_
_entity_poly.entity_id
_entity_poly.type
_entity_poly.pdbx_seq_one_letter_code
_entity_poly.pdbx_strand_id
1 'polypeptide(L)'
;VLSDFIQDTLAAISEVVYVDLLEGDTECHARFKTPEDAQAVVTAHSEIKKKHCWQLEILSGDHEQRYWQKILVDRQAKLNQPREKKRGTEKLITKAEKIRLEKTQQASQHIRFSEYD
;
A
#
# COMPACT_ATOMS: atom_id res chain seq x y z
N VAL A 1 -6.36 -0.46 -2.68
CA VAL A 1 -7.19 -1.31 -3.57
C VAL A 1 -6.39 -1.80 -4.77
N LEU A 2 -5.92 -0.92 -5.68
CA LEU A 2 -5.10 -1.36 -6.82
C LEU A 2 -3.69 -1.81 -6.38
N SER A 3 -3.07 -1.07 -5.46
CA SER A 3 -1.79 -1.43 -4.83
C SER A 3 -1.81 -2.82 -4.21
N ASP A 4 -2.89 -3.13 -3.49
CA ASP A 4 -3.05 -4.37 -2.74
C ASP A 4 -3.24 -5.54 -3.71
N PHE A 5 -4.01 -5.34 -4.77
CA PHE A 5 -4.16 -6.32 -5.84
C PHE A 5 -2.81 -6.63 -6.53
N ILE A 6 -2.02 -5.60 -6.87
CA ILE A 6 -0.70 -5.80 -7.47
C ILE A 6 0.22 -6.54 -6.49
N GLN A 7 0.20 -6.15 -5.22
CA GLN A 7 0.97 -6.83 -4.18
C GLN A 7 0.57 -8.31 -4.08
N ASP A 8 -0.72 -8.64 -4.01
CA ASP A 8 -1.22 -10.01 -3.89
C ASP A 8 -0.84 -10.87 -5.10
N THR A 9 -0.97 -10.32 -6.32
CA THR A 9 -0.60 -11.03 -7.54
C THR A 9 0.89 -11.36 -7.62
N LEU A 10 1.75 -10.42 -7.21
CA LEU A 10 3.21 -10.62 -7.19
C LEU A 10 3.66 -11.49 -5.99
N ALA A 11 3.01 -11.33 -4.84
CA ALA A 11 3.25 -12.11 -3.62
C ALA A 11 2.90 -13.60 -3.79
N ALA A 12 1.99 -13.93 -4.71
CA ALA A 12 1.69 -15.31 -5.07
C ALA A 12 2.87 -16.05 -5.73
N ILE A 13 3.85 -15.31 -6.26
CA ILE A 13 5.04 -15.87 -6.92
C ILE A 13 6.27 -15.77 -6.01
N SER A 14 6.50 -14.60 -5.41
CA SER A 14 7.71 -14.35 -4.58
C SER A 14 7.45 -13.30 -3.51
N GLU A 15 8.31 -13.22 -2.48
CA GLU A 15 8.12 -12.31 -1.35
C GLU A 15 8.32 -10.82 -1.76
N VAL A 16 7.22 -10.07 -1.87
CA VAL A 16 7.22 -8.62 -2.15
C VAL A 16 7.29 -7.83 -0.84
N VAL A 17 8.26 -6.92 -0.75
CA VAL A 17 8.47 -6.09 0.46
C VAL A 17 7.66 -4.80 0.39
N TYR A 18 7.58 -4.18 -0.79
CA TYR A 18 6.95 -2.89 -0.96
C TYR A 18 6.50 -2.71 -2.41
N VAL A 19 5.33 -2.11 -2.61
CA VAL A 19 4.83 -1.69 -3.92
C VAL A 19 4.67 -0.18 -3.89
N ASP A 20 5.45 0.50 -4.73
CA ASP A 20 5.30 1.92 -5.02
C ASP A 20 4.33 2.09 -6.20
N LEU A 21 3.11 2.52 -5.89
CA LEU A 21 2.07 2.85 -6.86
C LEU A 21 1.48 4.20 -6.46
N LEU A 22 1.57 5.17 -7.36
CA LEU A 22 0.90 6.46 -7.23
C LEU A 22 -0.52 6.36 -7.77
N GLU A 23 -1.47 7.00 -7.08
CA GLU A 23 -2.87 6.98 -7.50
C GLU A 23 -3.04 7.74 -8.82
N GLY A 24 -3.50 7.02 -9.86
CA GLY A 24 -3.66 7.56 -11.21
C GLY A 24 -2.48 7.29 -12.16
N ASP A 25 -1.37 6.74 -11.66
CA ASP A 25 -0.27 6.31 -12.54
C ASP A 25 -0.56 4.96 -13.21
N THR A 26 -0.05 4.82 -14.43
CA THR A 26 -0.09 3.56 -15.21
C THR A 26 1.13 2.69 -14.99
N GLU A 27 2.13 3.20 -14.28
CA GLU A 27 3.39 2.54 -13.98
C GLU A 27 3.51 2.30 -12.47
N CYS A 28 4.10 1.17 -12.08
CA CYS A 28 4.30 0.82 -10.69
C CYS A 28 5.65 0.14 -10.50
N HIS A 29 6.22 0.27 -9.31
CA HIS A 29 7.51 -0.32 -8.97
C HIS A 29 7.37 -1.22 -7.75
N ALA A 30 7.68 -2.50 -7.92
CA ALA A 30 7.67 -3.48 -6.83
C ALA A 30 9.10 -3.76 -6.36
N ARG A 31 9.31 -3.73 -5.04
CA ARG A 31 10.57 -4.06 -4.40
C ARG A 31 10.51 -5.48 -3.83
N PHE A 32 11.47 -6.29 -4.24
CA PHE A 32 11.68 -7.64 -3.74
C PHE A 32 12.76 -7.64 -2.66
N LYS A 33 12.75 -8.70 -1.85
CA LYS A 33 13.71 -8.89 -0.76
C LYS A 33 15.06 -9.37 -1.29
N THR A 34 15.04 -10.27 -2.27
CA THR A 34 16.23 -10.80 -2.93
C THR A 34 16.17 -10.55 -4.45
N PRO A 35 17.32 -10.51 -5.14
CA PRO A 35 17.34 -10.40 -6.60
C PRO A 35 16.79 -11.67 -7.28
N GLU A 36 16.91 -12.83 -6.65
CA GLU A 36 16.38 -14.10 -7.16
C GLU A 36 14.84 -14.07 -7.24
N ASP A 37 14.18 -13.49 -6.23
CA ASP A 37 12.73 -13.28 -6.22
C ASP A 37 12.27 -12.43 -7.41
N ALA A 38 12.96 -11.33 -7.68
CA ALA A 38 12.66 -10.46 -8.82
C ALA A 38 12.82 -11.20 -10.15
N GLN A 39 13.88 -12.02 -10.27
CA GLN A 39 14.13 -12.84 -11.45
C GLN A 39 13.04 -13.89 -11.66
N ALA A 40 12.56 -14.52 -10.58
CA ALA A 40 11.48 -15.51 -10.63
C ALA A 40 10.18 -14.90 -11.19
N VAL A 41 9.83 -13.69 -10.76
CA VAL A 41 8.67 -12.95 -11.24
C VAL A 41 8.79 -12.59 -12.72
N VAL A 42 9.95 -12.09 -13.17
CA VAL A 42 10.18 -11.81 -14.59
C VAL A 42 10.19 -13.08 -15.43
N THR A 43 10.60 -14.21 -14.88
CA THR A 43 10.52 -15.50 -15.59
C THR A 43 9.06 -15.96 -15.73
N ALA A 44 8.26 -15.76 -14.68
CA ALA A 44 6.81 -16.00 -14.68
C ALA A 44 6.00 -14.95 -15.47
N HIS A 45 6.65 -13.90 -15.98
CA HIS A 45 6.03 -12.82 -16.74
C HIS A 45 5.17 -13.30 -17.91
N SER A 46 5.53 -14.41 -18.56
CA SER A 46 4.76 -14.92 -19.70
C SER A 46 3.32 -15.31 -19.33
N GLU A 47 3.08 -15.74 -18.10
CA GLU A 47 1.75 -16.07 -17.57
C GLU A 47 1.00 -14.82 -17.13
N ILE A 48 1.70 -13.89 -16.49
CA ILE A 48 1.13 -12.61 -16.04
C ILE A 48 0.72 -11.75 -17.25
N LYS A 49 1.58 -11.68 -18.28
CA LYS A 49 1.31 -10.94 -19.52
C LYS A 49 0.08 -11.48 -20.24
N LYS A 50 -0.17 -12.78 -20.21
CA LYS A 50 -1.38 -13.38 -20.80
C LYS A 50 -2.66 -13.02 -20.03
N LYS A 51 -2.57 -12.90 -18.71
CA LYS A 51 -3.74 -12.62 -17.84
C LYS A 51 -4.06 -11.13 -17.73
N HIS A 52 -3.03 -10.29 -17.66
CA HIS A 52 -3.16 -8.88 -17.29
C HIS A 52 -2.51 -7.89 -18.28
N CYS A 53 -1.82 -8.39 -19.32
CA CYS A 53 -1.12 -7.56 -20.33
C CYS A 53 -0.06 -6.61 -19.75
N TRP A 54 0.48 -6.91 -18.57
CA TRP A 54 1.54 -6.12 -17.95
C TRP A 54 2.88 -6.37 -18.63
N GLN A 55 3.75 -5.36 -18.62
CA GLN A 55 5.16 -5.48 -18.95
C GLN A 55 5.97 -5.39 -17.66
N LEU A 56 6.82 -6.39 -17.44
CA LEU A 56 7.69 -6.46 -16.26
C LEU A 56 9.14 -6.37 -16.71
N GLU A 57 9.88 -5.45 -16.09
CA GLU A 57 11.31 -5.25 -16.34
C GLU A 57 12.03 -5.04 -15.00
N ILE A 58 13.20 -5.65 -14.85
CA ILE A 58 14.07 -5.40 -13.70
C ILE A 58 14.89 -4.15 -14.00
N LEU A 59 14.68 -3.11 -13.21
CA LEU A 59 15.51 -1.91 -13.27
C LEU A 59 16.97 -2.27 -12.96
N SER A 60 17.89 -1.75 -13.76
CA SER A 60 19.33 -1.92 -13.56
C SER A 60 20.09 -0.66 -13.95
N GLY A 61 21.31 -0.51 -13.43
CA GLY A 61 22.21 0.60 -13.73
C GLY A 61 21.64 1.97 -13.34
N ASP A 62 21.69 2.92 -14.28
CA ASP A 62 21.26 4.30 -14.05
C ASP A 62 19.77 4.43 -13.70
N HIS A 63 18.90 3.59 -14.29
CA HIS A 63 17.46 3.64 -14.03
C HIS A 63 17.15 3.23 -12.59
N GLU A 64 17.82 2.18 -12.12
CA GLU A 64 17.70 1.73 -10.74
C GLU A 64 18.22 2.80 -9.77
N GLN A 65 19.39 3.39 -10.06
CA GLN A 65 19.95 4.44 -9.21
C GLN A 65 19.03 5.66 -9.14
N ARG A 66 18.46 6.10 -10.26
CA ARG A 66 17.47 7.20 -10.30
C ARG A 66 16.22 6.87 -9.49
N TYR A 67 15.71 5.65 -9.60
CA TYR A 67 14.56 5.20 -8.81
C TYR A 67 14.85 5.24 -7.30
N TRP A 68 16.02 4.73 -6.88
CA TRP A 68 16.43 4.81 -5.48
C TRP A 68 16.60 6.26 -5.00
N GLN A 69 17.17 7.14 -5.81
CA GLN A 69 17.29 8.55 -5.49
C GLN A 69 15.91 9.21 -5.31
N LYS A 70 14.96 8.93 -6.22
CA LYS A 70 13.57 9.39 -6.09
C LYS A 70 12.97 8.97 -4.74
N ILE A 71 13.06 7.68 -4.39
CA ILE A 71 12.54 7.17 -3.10
C ILE A 71 13.15 7.92 -1.91
N LEU A 72 14.46 8.15 -1.93
CA LEU A 72 15.14 8.83 -0.82
C LEU A 72 14.69 10.29 -0.69
N VAL A 73 14.53 10.99 -1.82
CA VAL A 73 14.01 12.36 -1.85
C VAL A 73 12.57 12.41 -1.34
N ASP A 74 11.70 11.52 -1.83
CA ASP A 74 10.29 11.46 -1.41
C ASP A 74 10.16 11.16 0.09
N ARG A 75 10.98 10.24 0.61
CA ARG A 75 11.06 9.95 2.04
C ARG A 75 11.51 11.17 2.83
N GLN A 76 12.52 11.89 2.37
CA GLN A 76 13.02 13.09 3.04
C GLN A 76 11.98 14.22 3.02
N ALA A 77 11.29 14.42 1.89
CA ALA A 77 10.21 15.38 1.75
C ALA A 77 9.05 15.04 2.71
N LYS A 78 8.66 13.76 2.79
CA LYS A 78 7.63 13.27 3.73
C LYS A 78 8.01 13.46 5.19
N LEU A 79 9.29 13.26 5.54
CA LEU A 79 9.80 13.49 6.90
C LEU A 79 9.80 14.99 7.25
N ASN A 80 10.19 15.83 6.29
CA ASN A 80 10.29 17.28 6.46
C ASN A 80 8.95 18.00 6.35
N GLN A 81 7.91 17.32 5.86
CA GLN A 81 6.58 17.91 5.70
C GLN A 81 6.08 18.44 7.05
N PRO A 82 5.73 19.74 7.13
CA PRO A 82 5.17 20.30 8.35
C PRO A 82 3.90 19.54 8.73
N ARG A 83 3.98 18.72 9.77
CA ARG A 83 2.81 18.02 10.28
C ARG A 83 1.98 18.99 11.09
N GLU A 84 0.71 19.16 10.74
CA GLU A 84 -0.26 19.82 11.61
C GLU A 84 -0.34 19.05 12.93
N LYS A 85 0.24 19.64 13.98
CA LYS A 85 0.19 19.05 15.32
C LYS A 85 -1.12 19.48 15.94
N LYS A 86 -2.08 18.57 16.03
CA LYS A 86 -3.28 18.79 16.87
C LYS A 86 -2.85 19.03 18.31
N ARG A 87 -3.19 20.19 18.87
CA ARG A 87 -2.77 20.63 20.23
C ARG A 87 -3.97 21.10 21.05
N GLY A 88 -3.84 21.05 22.39
CA GLY A 88 -4.82 21.60 23.32
C GLY A 88 -6.26 21.15 23.04
N THR A 89 -7.15 22.12 22.87
CA THR A 89 -8.60 21.95 22.63
C THR A 89 -8.91 21.07 21.41
N GLU A 90 -8.10 21.14 20.36
CA GLU A 90 -8.31 20.39 19.13
C GLU A 90 -8.18 18.86 19.35
N LYS A 91 -7.30 18.44 20.29
CA LYS A 91 -7.22 17.04 20.72
C LYS A 91 -8.48 16.59 21.44
N LEU A 92 -9.06 17.46 22.29
CA LEU A 92 -10.27 17.15 23.05
C LEU A 92 -11.48 17.01 22.12
N ILE A 93 -11.61 17.91 21.14
CA ILE A 93 -12.68 17.86 20.13
C ILE A 93 -12.57 16.56 19.31
N THR A 94 -11.39 16.25 18.77
CA THR A 94 -11.18 15.02 17.97
C THR A 94 -11.49 13.76 18.79
N LYS A 95 -11.13 13.73 20.09
CA LYS A 95 -11.43 12.61 20.98
C LYS A 95 -12.94 12.48 21.24
N ALA A 96 -13.63 13.60 21.46
CA ALA A 96 -15.07 13.62 21.68
C ALA A 96 -15.87 13.23 20.42
N GLU A 97 -15.40 13.60 19.23
CA GLU A 97 -15.97 13.19 17.95
C GLU A 97 -15.82 11.68 17.73
N LYS A 98 -14.63 11.13 17.97
CA LYS A 98 -14.38 9.70 17.87
C LYS A 98 -15.31 8.88 18.77
N ILE A 99 -15.44 9.27 20.04
CA ILE A 99 -16.33 8.60 21.00
C ILE A 99 -17.80 8.68 20.56
N ARG A 100 -18.25 9.82 20.03
CA ARG A 100 -19.62 9.97 19.51
C ARG A 100 -19.86 9.02 18.33
N LEU A 101 -18.93 8.97 17.38
CA LEU A 101 -19.03 8.09 16.21
C LEU A 101 -19.10 6.62 16.62
N GLU A 102 -18.23 6.18 17.52
CA GLU A 102 -18.21 4.80 18.03
C GLU A 102 -19.53 4.43 18.73
N LYS A 103 -20.07 5.33 19.56
CA LYS A 103 -21.37 5.13 20.21
C LYS A 103 -22.51 5.04 19.20
N THR A 104 -22.51 5.89 18.17
CA THR A 104 -23.51 5.82 17.10
C THR A 104 -23.41 4.50 16.33
N GLN A 105 -22.19 4.05 16.03
CA GLN A 105 -21.96 2.75 15.37
C GLN A 105 -22.45 1.58 16.23
N GLN A 106 -22.12 1.55 17.52
CA GLN A 106 -22.61 0.53 18.45
C GLN A 106 -24.14 0.55 18.58
N ALA A 107 -24.75 1.72 18.70
CA ALA A 107 -26.21 1.85 18.78
C ALA A 107 -26.91 1.45 17.46
N SER A 108 -26.23 1.58 16.32
CA SER A 108 -26.75 1.15 15.02
C SER A 108 -26.61 -0.36 14.75
N GLN A 109 -25.90 -1.11 15.62
CA GLN A 109 -25.85 -2.56 15.51
C GLN A 109 -27.14 -3.17 16.05
N HIS A 110 -27.86 -3.89 15.19
CA HIS A 110 -29.09 -4.59 15.54
C HIS A 110 -28.75 -5.76 16.49
N ILE A 111 -29.34 -5.77 17.69
CA ILE A 111 -29.16 -6.88 18.66
C ILE A 111 -29.84 -8.11 18.06
N ARG A 112 -29.05 -9.12 17.67
CA ARG A 112 -29.57 -10.43 17.26
C ARG A 112 -29.79 -11.28 18.52
N PHE A 113 -31.03 -11.40 18.95
CA PHE A 113 -31.40 -12.41 19.93
C PHE A 113 -31.30 -13.79 19.26
N SER A 114 -30.37 -14.63 19.72
CA SER A 114 -30.44 -16.05 19.42
C SER A 114 -31.57 -16.64 20.26
N GLU A 115 -32.66 -17.03 19.62
CA GLU A 115 -33.63 -17.94 20.22
C GLU A 115 -32.86 -19.22 20.59
N TYR A 116 -32.81 -19.54 21.89
CA TYR A 116 -32.40 -20.85 22.36
C TYR A 116 -33.64 -21.75 22.35
N ASP A 117 -33.45 -22.98 21.83
CA ASP A 117 -34.44 -24.08 21.73
C ASP A 117 -35.16 -24.42 23.05
#